data_AF-A0A158EGK5-F1
#
_entry.id   AF-A0A158EGK5-F1
#
_cell.length_a   1.000
_cell.length_b   1.000
_cell.length_c   1.000
_cell.angle_alpha   90.00
_cell.angle_beta   90.00
_cell.angle_gamma   90.00
#
_symmetry.space_group_name_H-M   'P 1'
#
loop_
_entity.id
_entity.type
_entity.pdbx_description
1 polymer ?
#
loop_
_entity_poly.entity_id
_entity_poly.type
_entity_poly.pdbx_seq_one_letter_code
_entity_poly.pdbx_strand_id
1 'polypeptide(L)'
;MTNDVITREDDAPNLAPQNYDELMDFARMVANSGLAPKDYQGSPEKCAVAMQWGNELGLKPMQSLQNIAVVGNRPTLWGDAVLALVTSSPSCVDVIEYFVDEDTEDMVAVCTAKRIGKEDKTRTFSLADAQTAGLIGKDVWQKYPKRMLQMRARGFALRDQFPDVLRGIPITELVREAIDMGRVEEVDPATGDVKTDEAPKRTPTAERVKSKLRRVTLATVIKAIDEATSGPALKAAVELAKKLTEPKEQEQASAHYKAKLERERAKNPKQEETRPDTPPTDNGFTVTFAEVASSMEAAERRKDTDALAAAADLIAQVDKKEQQAELRVMFEAAMNRLQGGDAEEAAA
;
A
#
# COMPACT_ATOMS: atom_id res chain seq x y z
N MET A 1 -16.59 23.87 -23.14
CA MET A 1 -15.94 25.08 -22.60
C MET A 1 -14.46 24.83 -22.65
N THR A 2 -13.77 25.47 -23.59
CA THR A 2 -12.33 25.34 -23.76
C THR A 2 -11.68 26.02 -22.57
N ASN A 3 -10.89 25.29 -21.78
CA ASN A 3 -10.05 25.88 -20.75
C ASN A 3 -8.89 26.58 -21.47
N ASP A 4 -9.10 27.83 -21.87
CA ASP A 4 -8.01 28.70 -22.26
C ASP A 4 -7.15 28.93 -21.02
N VAL A 5 -6.03 28.21 -20.96
CA VAL A 5 -4.97 28.45 -19.99
C VAL A 5 -4.53 29.89 -20.21
N ILE A 6 -4.76 30.76 -19.22
CA ILE A 6 -4.27 32.14 -19.24
C ILE A 6 -2.75 32.06 -19.28
N THR A 7 -2.16 32.15 -20.47
CA THR A 7 -0.73 32.39 -20.63
C THR A 7 -0.50 33.84 -20.22
N ARG A 8 0.07 34.08 -19.03
CA ARG A 8 0.60 35.41 -18.72
C ARG A 8 1.66 35.73 -19.76
N GLU A 9 1.43 36.76 -20.55
CA GLU A 9 2.48 37.37 -21.36
C GLU A 9 3.58 37.89 -20.42
N ASP A 10 4.83 37.52 -20.68
CA ASP A 10 6.02 37.84 -19.87
C ASP A 10 6.48 39.32 -20.01
N ASP A 11 5.57 40.24 -20.34
CA ASP A 11 5.86 41.67 -20.54
C ASP A 11 5.86 42.48 -19.22
N ALA A 12 5.79 41.81 -18.07
CA ALA A 12 5.90 42.49 -16.78
C ALA A 12 7.36 43.00 -16.60
N PRO A 13 7.58 44.26 -16.20
CA PRO A 13 8.92 44.79 -15.98
C PRO A 13 9.68 43.90 -14.99
N ASN A 14 10.86 43.44 -15.41
CA ASN A 14 11.70 42.58 -14.60
C ASN A 14 12.28 43.37 -13.42
N LEU A 15 11.59 43.34 -12.28
CA LEU A 15 12.04 43.95 -11.03
C LEU A 15 13.12 43.12 -10.30
N ALA A 16 13.76 42.15 -10.98
CA ALA A 16 14.86 41.40 -10.40
C ALA A 16 16.15 42.25 -10.37
N PRO A 17 16.96 42.15 -9.30
CA PRO A 17 18.27 42.79 -9.22
C PRO A 17 19.17 42.39 -10.39
N GLN A 18 19.91 43.35 -10.96
CA GLN A 18 20.77 43.14 -12.12
C GLN A 18 22.26 43.03 -11.78
N ASN A 19 22.65 43.45 -10.58
CA ASN A 19 24.02 43.43 -10.09
C ASN A 19 24.06 43.11 -8.60
N TYR A 20 25.26 42.88 -8.06
CA TYR A 20 25.44 42.51 -6.65
C TYR A 20 25.05 43.62 -5.68
N ASP A 21 25.17 44.89 -6.06
CA ASP A 21 24.80 46.01 -5.19
C ASP A 21 23.27 46.08 -5.02
N GLU A 22 22.53 46.03 -6.13
CA GLU A 22 21.07 45.93 -6.14
C GLU A 22 20.58 44.66 -5.43
N LEU A 23 21.28 43.53 -5.63
CA LEU A 23 20.95 42.27 -4.96
C LEU A 23 21.08 42.41 -3.45
N MET A 24 22.16 43.03 -2.98
CA MET A 24 22.39 43.27 -1.55
C MET A 24 21.39 44.28 -0.96
N ASP A 25 21.00 45.31 -1.71
CA ASP A 25 19.93 46.24 -1.30
C ASP A 25 18.59 45.53 -1.17
N PHE A 26 18.24 44.72 -2.16
CA PHE A 26 17.03 43.91 -2.13
C PHE A 26 17.05 42.90 -0.98
N ALA A 27 18.19 42.25 -0.76
CA ALA A 27 18.38 41.31 0.33
C ALA A 27 18.26 41.99 1.72
N ARG A 28 18.81 43.20 1.88
CA ARG A 28 18.63 44.03 3.09
C ARG A 28 17.16 44.37 3.33
N MET A 29 16.44 44.76 2.28
CA MET A 29 15.01 45.04 2.36
C MET A 29 14.24 43.80 2.82
N VAL A 30 14.48 42.65 2.18
CA VAL A 30 13.76 41.41 2.53
C VAL A 30 14.07 40.95 3.95
N ALA A 31 15.35 40.92 4.34
CA ALA A 31 15.79 40.47 5.67
C ALA A 31 15.16 41.30 6.81
N ASN A 32 14.89 42.59 6.57
CA ASN A 32 14.32 43.52 7.56
C ASN A 32 12.80 43.69 7.44
N SER A 33 12.16 43.17 6.39
CA SER A 33 10.73 43.36 6.13
C SER A 33 9.79 42.63 7.11
N GLY A 34 10.32 41.65 7.87
CA GLY A 34 9.51 40.70 8.63
C GLY A 34 8.83 39.62 7.79
N LEU A 35 8.93 39.69 6.45
CA LEU A 35 8.37 38.69 5.52
C LEU A 35 9.39 37.62 5.10
N ALA A 36 10.67 37.82 5.40
CA ALA A 36 11.68 36.80 5.16
C ALA A 36 11.38 35.53 5.98
N PRO A 37 11.57 34.32 5.42
CA PRO A 37 11.56 33.09 6.20
C PRO A 37 12.54 33.16 7.36
N LYS A 38 12.25 32.43 8.44
CA LYS A 38 12.97 32.52 9.72
C LYS A 38 14.50 32.42 9.57
N ASP A 39 14.98 31.54 8.70
CA ASP A 39 16.42 31.29 8.49
C ASP A 39 17.16 32.47 7.83
N TYR A 40 16.42 33.43 7.28
CA TYR A 40 16.92 34.59 6.53
C TYR A 40 16.70 35.94 7.25
N GLN A 41 15.89 35.95 8.32
CA GLN A 41 15.57 37.18 9.05
C GLN A 41 16.82 37.82 9.64
N GLY A 42 16.97 39.14 9.43
CA GLY A 42 18.14 39.89 9.88
C GLY A 42 19.47 39.45 9.25
N SER A 43 19.46 38.62 8.18
CA SER A 43 20.66 38.11 7.51
C SER A 43 20.64 38.40 6.01
N PRO A 44 20.90 39.65 5.57
CA PRO A 44 20.93 40.03 4.16
C PRO A 44 21.85 39.15 3.30
N GLU A 45 23.00 38.73 3.83
CA GLU A 45 23.98 37.93 3.10
C GLU A 45 23.44 36.53 2.79
N LYS A 46 22.70 35.92 3.74
CA LYS A 46 22.03 34.63 3.50
C LYS A 46 20.92 34.77 2.46
N CYS A 47 20.18 35.88 2.48
CA CYS A 47 19.20 36.20 1.44
C CYS A 47 19.85 36.26 0.05
N ALA A 48 20.92 37.06 -0.10
CA ALA A 48 21.61 37.24 -1.37
C ALA A 48 22.16 35.92 -1.91
N VAL A 49 22.79 35.11 -1.05
CA VAL A 49 23.32 33.79 -1.44
C VAL A 49 22.20 32.84 -1.88
N ALA A 50 21.09 32.78 -1.14
CA ALA A 50 19.94 31.96 -1.52
C ALA A 50 19.30 32.42 -2.83
N MET A 51 19.20 33.73 -3.07
CA MET A 51 18.74 34.28 -4.33
C MET A 51 19.66 33.89 -5.49
N GLN A 52 20.98 33.95 -5.30
CA GLN A 52 21.94 33.54 -6.32
C GLN A 52 21.81 32.05 -6.65
N TRP A 53 21.70 31.18 -5.64
CA TRP A 53 21.42 29.76 -5.85
C TRP A 53 20.12 29.52 -6.62
N GLY A 54 19.07 30.27 -6.30
CA GLY A 54 17.82 30.16 -7.02
C GLY A 54 17.92 30.67 -8.45
N ASN A 55 18.67 31.75 -8.70
CA ASN A 55 18.91 32.25 -10.05
C ASN A 55 19.62 31.19 -10.92
N GLU A 56 20.56 30.44 -10.36
CA GLU A 56 21.14 29.28 -11.04
C GLU A 56 20.07 28.24 -11.41
N LEU A 57 19.09 27.98 -10.55
CA LEU A 57 17.98 27.08 -10.85
C LEU A 57 16.91 27.68 -11.79
N GLY A 58 17.03 28.95 -12.18
CA GLY A 58 16.00 29.67 -12.94
C GLY A 58 14.83 30.19 -12.08
N LEU A 59 14.99 30.24 -10.76
CA LEU A 59 14.02 30.82 -9.83
C LEU A 59 14.21 32.33 -9.71
N LYS A 60 13.09 33.07 -9.62
CA LYS A 60 13.10 34.51 -9.31
C LYS A 60 13.46 34.76 -7.84
N PRO A 61 14.04 35.92 -7.47
CA PRO A 61 14.58 36.16 -6.12
C PRO A 61 13.65 35.79 -4.96
N MET A 62 12.38 36.20 -5.02
CA MET A 62 11.41 35.86 -3.96
C MET A 62 11.05 34.37 -3.93
N GLN A 63 10.97 33.75 -5.11
CA GLN A 63 10.74 32.32 -5.23
C GLN A 63 11.93 31.53 -4.67
N SER A 64 13.16 32.01 -4.89
CA SER A 64 14.39 31.42 -4.34
C SER A 64 14.33 31.36 -2.81
N LEU A 65 14.02 32.47 -2.15
CA LEU A 65 13.94 32.53 -0.69
C LEU A 65 12.86 31.62 -0.11
N GLN A 66 11.73 31.45 -0.80
CA GLN A 66 10.66 30.58 -0.32
C GLN A 66 11.00 29.09 -0.47
N ASN A 67 11.70 28.73 -1.55
CA ASN A 67 11.90 27.34 -1.94
C ASN A 67 13.24 26.75 -1.52
N ILE A 68 14.23 27.59 -1.22
CA ILE A 68 15.53 27.17 -0.70
C ILE A 68 15.49 27.31 0.83
N ALA A 69 15.70 26.20 1.52
CA ALA A 69 15.90 26.17 2.97
C ALA A 69 17.39 26.08 3.30
N VAL A 70 17.79 26.68 4.42
CA VAL A 70 19.13 26.52 4.97
C VAL A 70 19.08 25.44 6.04
N VAL A 71 19.83 24.35 5.87
CA VAL A 71 19.93 23.26 6.85
C VAL A 71 21.39 23.09 7.21
N GLY A 72 21.75 23.47 8.45
CA GLY A 72 23.14 23.40 8.92
C GLY A 72 24.11 24.15 8.01
N ASN A 73 23.80 25.40 7.69
CA ASN A 73 24.55 26.26 6.75
C ASN A 73 24.66 25.73 5.31
N ARG A 74 23.85 24.75 4.90
CA ARG A 74 23.80 24.27 3.51
C ARG A 74 22.49 24.66 2.83
N PRO A 75 22.52 25.16 1.58
CA PRO A 75 21.31 25.38 0.81
C PRO A 75 20.70 24.03 0.40
N THR A 76 19.39 23.92 0.56
CA THR A 76 18.59 22.72 0.25
C THR A 76 17.29 23.15 -0.42
N LEU A 77 16.71 22.31 -1.28
CA LEU A 77 15.43 22.59 -1.93
C LEU A 77 14.27 21.85 -1.26
N TRP A 78 13.13 22.49 -1.08
CA TRP A 78 11.91 21.80 -0.65
C TRP A 78 11.41 20.85 -1.74
N GLY A 79 10.90 19.66 -1.37
CA GLY A 79 10.50 18.64 -2.33
C GLY A 79 9.40 19.05 -3.31
N ASP A 80 8.56 20.02 -2.95
CA ASP A 80 7.57 20.60 -3.88
C ASP A 80 8.21 21.52 -4.92
N ALA A 81 9.25 22.26 -4.55
CA ALA A 81 10.02 23.08 -5.49
C ALA A 81 10.78 22.21 -6.49
N VAL A 82 11.31 21.07 -6.03
CA VAL A 82 11.97 20.07 -6.88
C VAL A 82 10.99 19.55 -7.94
N LEU A 83 9.75 19.21 -7.55
CA LEU A 83 8.73 18.78 -8.51
C LEU A 83 8.41 19.89 -9.53
N ALA A 84 8.22 21.12 -9.07
CA ALA A 84 7.93 22.25 -9.95
C ALA A 84 9.05 22.50 -10.96
N LEU A 85 10.32 22.50 -10.51
CA LEU A 85 11.48 22.65 -11.37
C LEU A 85 11.57 21.53 -12.41
N VAL A 86 11.43 20.28 -11.99
CA VAL A 86 11.50 19.13 -12.90
C VAL A 86 10.36 19.16 -13.92
N THR A 87 9.12 19.35 -13.48
CA THR A 87 7.95 19.38 -14.38
C THR A 87 7.99 20.55 -15.35
N SER A 88 8.61 21.68 -14.96
CA SER A 88 8.85 22.82 -15.87
C SER A 88 10.01 22.58 -16.84
N SER A 89 10.85 21.58 -16.61
CA SER A 89 11.98 21.26 -17.49
C SER A 89 11.46 20.68 -18.80
N PRO A 90 11.93 21.18 -19.97
CA PRO A 90 11.58 20.60 -21.26
C PRO A 90 12.09 19.17 -21.46
N SER A 91 12.99 18.69 -20.58
CA SER A 91 13.42 17.28 -20.57
C SER A 91 12.43 16.35 -19.86
N CYS A 92 11.50 16.87 -19.07
CA CYS A 92 10.54 16.07 -18.32
C CYS A 92 9.38 15.66 -19.22
N VAL A 93 9.10 14.35 -19.27
CA VAL A 93 7.93 13.83 -19.96
C VAL A 93 6.75 13.76 -19.00
N ASP A 94 6.97 13.18 -17.82
CA ASP A 94 5.94 13.01 -16.81
C ASP A 94 6.55 12.66 -15.44
N VAL A 95 5.81 12.92 -14.38
CA VAL A 95 6.11 12.46 -13.02
C VAL A 95 4.84 11.83 -12.45
N ILE A 96 4.87 10.50 -12.31
CA ILE A 96 3.71 9.72 -11.87
C ILE A 96 3.91 9.32 -10.42
N GLU A 97 2.97 9.70 -9.56
CA GLU A 97 2.96 9.36 -8.13
C GLU A 97 1.69 8.60 -7.77
N TYR A 98 1.83 7.50 -7.04
CA TYR A 98 0.71 6.73 -6.50
C TYR A 98 1.12 5.94 -5.26
N PHE A 99 0.14 5.40 -4.56
CA PHE A 99 0.35 4.52 -3.41
C PHE A 99 -0.05 3.09 -3.74
N VAL A 100 0.75 2.15 -3.25
CA VAL A 100 0.39 0.73 -3.18
C VAL A 100 -0.04 0.43 -1.75
N ASP A 101 -1.13 -0.32 -1.59
CA ASP A 101 -1.74 -0.69 -0.31
C ASP A 101 -1.99 0.54 0.59
N GLU A 102 -2.58 1.58 -0.02
CA GLU A 102 -2.89 2.85 0.63
C GLU A 102 -3.72 2.67 1.91
N ASP A 103 -3.39 3.46 2.94
CA ASP A 103 -4.02 3.43 4.27
C ASP A 103 -3.80 2.15 5.09
N THR A 104 -2.88 1.27 4.68
CA THR A 104 -2.51 0.07 5.44
C THR A 104 -1.15 0.19 6.15
N GLU A 105 -0.81 -0.80 7.00
CA GLU A 105 0.54 -0.90 7.60
C GLU A 105 1.65 -1.21 6.57
N ASP A 106 1.28 -1.72 5.39
CA ASP A 106 2.18 -2.09 4.30
C ASP A 106 2.28 -1.00 3.21
N MET A 107 1.72 0.19 3.47
CA MET A 107 1.65 1.28 2.50
C MET A 107 3.03 1.66 1.94
N VAL A 108 3.10 1.73 0.60
CA VAL A 108 4.28 2.10 -0.17
C VAL A 108 3.95 3.28 -1.07
N ALA A 109 4.70 4.37 -0.95
CA ALA A 109 4.67 5.44 -1.94
C ALA A 109 5.56 5.06 -3.13
N VAL A 110 5.07 5.31 -4.35
CA VAL A 110 5.78 5.05 -5.59
C VAL A 110 5.85 6.36 -6.39
N CYS A 111 7.04 6.68 -6.90
CA CYS A 111 7.24 7.78 -7.84
C CYS A 111 8.02 7.27 -9.05
N THR A 112 7.47 7.49 -10.24
CA THR A 112 8.12 7.22 -11.52
C THR A 112 8.38 8.52 -12.25
N ALA A 113 9.66 8.82 -12.46
CA ALA A 113 10.14 10.01 -13.16
C ALA A 113 10.51 9.65 -14.60
N LYS A 114 9.84 10.27 -15.57
CA LYS A 114 10.04 10.02 -17.01
C LYS A 114 10.76 11.18 -17.66
N ARG A 115 11.81 10.86 -18.42
CA ARG A 115 12.68 11.88 -19.04
C ARG A 115 12.97 11.52 -20.48
N ILE A 116 12.98 12.53 -21.35
CA ILE A 116 13.30 12.37 -22.76
C ILE A 116 14.69 11.73 -22.90
N GLY A 117 14.77 10.67 -23.70
CA GLY A 117 16.02 9.97 -24.01
C GLY A 117 16.62 9.15 -22.86
N LYS A 118 15.89 8.93 -21.76
CA LYS A 118 16.30 8.02 -20.68
C LYS A 118 15.18 7.05 -20.33
N GLU A 119 15.56 5.89 -19.80
CA GLU A 119 14.59 4.96 -19.21
C GLU A 119 13.92 5.57 -17.98
N ASP A 120 12.66 5.18 -17.77
CA ASP A 120 11.86 5.59 -16.62
C ASP A 120 12.55 5.20 -15.31
N LYS A 121 12.57 6.13 -14.35
CA LYS A 121 13.15 5.87 -13.02
C LYS A 121 12.06 5.79 -11.97
N THR A 122 11.85 4.59 -11.46
CA THR A 122 10.94 4.36 -10.34
C THR A 122 11.71 4.25 -9.03
N ARG A 123 11.19 4.93 -8.01
CA ARG A 123 11.62 4.80 -6.61
C ARG A 123 10.40 4.59 -5.74
N THR A 124 10.61 3.84 -4.68
CA THR A 124 9.58 3.53 -3.69
C THR A 124 10.07 3.88 -2.30
N PHE A 125 9.13 4.14 -1.40
CA PHE A 125 9.42 4.27 0.02
C PHE A 125 8.23 3.79 0.84
N SER A 126 8.46 2.78 1.67
CA SER A 126 7.44 2.11 2.47
C SER A 126 7.45 2.59 3.92
N LEU A 127 6.38 2.26 4.66
CA LEU A 127 6.37 2.39 6.12
C LEU A 127 7.46 1.54 6.78
N ALA A 128 7.79 0.37 6.24
CA ALA A 128 8.88 -0.47 6.77
C ALA A 128 10.24 0.24 6.62
N ASP A 129 10.48 0.92 5.49
CA ASP A 129 11.68 1.74 5.27
C ASP A 129 11.73 2.90 6.27
N ALA A 130 10.60 3.60 6.46
CA ALA A 130 10.48 4.67 7.43
C ALA A 130 10.74 4.21 8.87
N GLN A 131 10.30 3.00 9.22
CA GLN A 131 10.54 2.40 10.53
C GLN A 131 12.03 2.09 10.71
N THR A 132 12.66 1.47 9.71
CA THR A 132 14.08 1.12 9.70
C THR A 132 14.96 2.37 9.80
N ALA A 133 14.56 3.45 9.12
CA ALA A 133 15.23 4.75 9.17
C ALA A 133 14.91 5.56 10.45
N GLY A 134 14.07 5.04 11.37
CA GLY A 134 13.73 5.71 12.62
C GLY A 134 12.89 6.99 12.46
N LEU A 135 12.18 7.13 11.35
CA LEU A 135 11.46 8.35 10.98
C LEU A 135 10.05 8.42 11.57
N ILE A 136 9.39 7.26 11.70
CA ILE A 136 8.01 7.13 12.19
C ILE A 136 7.80 7.77 13.57
N GLY A 137 8.84 7.81 14.40
CA GLY A 137 8.78 8.44 15.72
C GLY A 137 8.64 9.96 15.70
N LYS A 138 8.93 10.63 14.58
CA LYS A 138 8.91 12.10 14.46
C LYS A 138 7.47 12.63 14.37
N ASP A 139 7.18 13.76 14.99
CA ASP A 139 5.81 14.33 15.08
C ASP A 139 5.14 14.52 13.72
N VAL A 140 5.88 15.06 12.74
CA VAL A 140 5.38 15.30 11.38
C VAL A 140 5.00 13.98 10.69
N TRP A 141 5.78 12.91 10.90
CA TRP A 141 5.50 11.57 10.34
C TRP A 141 4.25 10.94 10.93
N GLN A 142 3.94 11.22 12.20
CA GLN A 142 2.73 10.73 12.84
C GLN A 142 1.47 11.49 12.41
N LYS A 143 1.63 12.77 12.04
CA LYS A 143 0.54 13.63 11.59
C LYS A 143 0.24 13.42 10.11
N TYR A 144 1.28 13.26 9.29
CA TYR A 144 1.18 13.25 7.83
C TYR A 144 1.97 12.09 7.17
N PRO A 145 1.73 10.82 7.55
CA PRO A 145 2.54 9.69 7.08
C PRO A 145 2.55 9.54 5.56
N LYS A 146 1.38 9.63 4.90
CA LYS A 146 1.26 9.56 3.43
C LYS A 146 2.14 10.59 2.72
N ARG A 147 2.02 11.85 3.15
CA ARG A 147 2.79 12.96 2.55
C ARG A 147 4.29 12.77 2.73
N MET A 148 4.72 12.29 3.89
CA MET A 148 6.13 12.02 4.15
C MET A 148 6.67 10.88 3.27
N LEU A 149 5.92 9.77 3.11
CA LEU A 149 6.32 8.69 2.19
C LEU A 149 6.40 9.18 0.74
N GLN A 150 5.38 9.93 0.27
CA GLN A 150 5.37 10.50 -1.07
C GLN A 150 6.60 11.37 -1.31
N MET A 151 6.91 12.29 -0.40
CA MET A 151 8.08 13.16 -0.49
C MET A 151 9.40 12.37 -0.56
N ARG A 152 9.49 11.19 0.08
CA ARG A 152 10.67 10.31 0.00
C ARG A 152 10.79 9.66 -1.37
N ALA A 153 9.75 8.97 -1.82
CA ALA A 153 9.74 8.32 -3.12
C ALA A 153 10.03 9.33 -4.25
N ARG A 154 9.37 10.50 -4.20
CA ARG A 154 9.61 11.63 -5.10
C ARG A 154 11.05 12.10 -5.07
N GLY A 155 11.58 12.42 -3.89
CA GLY A 155 12.90 12.99 -3.75
C GLY A 155 13.98 12.11 -4.37
N PHE A 156 13.91 10.80 -4.15
CA PHE A 156 14.84 9.85 -4.78
C PHE A 156 14.66 9.77 -6.29
N ALA A 157 13.42 9.67 -6.78
CA ALA A 157 13.18 9.52 -8.22
C ALA A 157 13.65 10.75 -9.01
N LEU A 158 13.31 11.95 -8.52
CA LEU A 158 13.64 13.20 -9.19
C LEU A 158 15.14 13.50 -9.14
N ARG A 159 15.79 13.27 -7.99
CA ARG A 159 17.25 13.47 -7.85
C ARG A 159 18.04 12.55 -8.78
N ASP A 160 17.63 11.29 -8.88
CA ASP A 160 18.34 10.31 -9.70
C ASP A 160 18.10 10.55 -11.21
N GLN A 161 16.91 11.04 -11.60
CA GLN A 161 16.55 11.21 -13.01
C GLN A 161 16.89 12.60 -13.58
N PHE A 162 16.89 13.64 -12.76
CA PHE A 162 17.11 15.03 -13.14
C PHE A 162 18.24 15.73 -12.35
N PRO A 163 19.43 15.11 -12.20
CA PRO A 163 20.52 15.71 -11.41
C PRO A 163 21.04 17.04 -11.98
N ASP A 164 20.94 17.24 -13.29
CA ASP A 164 21.29 18.46 -14.01
C ASP A 164 20.30 19.61 -13.78
N VAL A 165 19.00 19.30 -13.63
CA VAL A 165 17.98 20.31 -13.29
C VAL A 165 18.19 20.78 -11.85
N LEU A 166 18.51 19.85 -10.94
CA LEU A 166 18.70 20.16 -9.52
C LEU A 166 20.10 20.71 -9.20
N ARG A 167 21.04 20.61 -10.15
CA ARG A 167 22.42 21.12 -10.04
C ARG A 167 23.14 20.69 -8.76
N GLY A 168 22.88 19.47 -8.32
CA GLY A 168 23.47 18.90 -7.09
C GLY A 168 22.96 19.51 -5.78
N ILE A 169 21.95 20.38 -5.82
CA ILE A 169 21.35 20.91 -4.59
C ILE A 169 20.51 19.81 -3.93
N PRO A 170 20.79 19.48 -2.66
CA PRO A 170 20.13 18.40 -1.97
C PRO A 170 18.71 18.76 -1.56
N ILE A 171 17.90 17.73 -1.32
CA ILE A 171 16.48 17.88 -0.97
C ILE A 171 16.36 18.02 0.55
N THR A 172 15.71 19.11 1.00
CA THR A 172 15.59 19.53 2.40
C THR A 172 15.14 18.39 3.31
N GLU A 173 14.09 17.69 2.90
CA GLU A 173 13.49 16.63 3.70
C GLU A 173 14.42 15.42 3.85
N LEU A 174 15.29 15.15 2.87
CA LEU A 174 16.28 14.06 2.97
C LEU A 174 17.48 14.46 3.85
N VAL A 175 17.88 15.73 3.82
CA VAL A 175 18.99 16.26 4.62
C VAL A 175 18.61 16.39 6.10
N ARG A 176 17.44 16.98 6.39
CA ARG A 176 16.94 17.13 7.78
C ARG A 176 16.77 15.79 8.49
N GLU A 177 16.67 14.71 7.74
CA GLU A 177 16.50 13.37 8.27
C GLU A 177 17.75 12.50 8.15
N ALA A 178 18.89 13.09 7.76
CA ALA A 178 20.19 12.46 7.64
C ALA A 178 20.21 11.26 6.67
N ILE A 179 19.33 11.26 5.68
CA ILE A 179 19.21 10.18 4.68
C ILE A 179 20.21 10.36 3.54
N ASP A 180 20.49 11.60 3.14
CA ASP A 180 21.31 11.90 1.95
C ASP A 180 22.77 12.27 2.29
N MET A 181 22.97 13.10 3.32
CA MET A 181 24.29 13.70 3.61
C MET A 181 24.72 13.54 5.08
N GLY A 182 24.09 12.63 5.82
CA GLY A 182 24.29 12.49 7.26
C GLY A 182 23.74 13.68 8.06
N ARG A 183 23.96 13.67 9.38
CA ARG A 183 23.52 14.76 10.26
C ARG A 183 24.37 15.99 9.98
N VAL A 184 23.71 17.09 9.60
CA VAL A 184 24.38 18.38 9.46
C VAL A 184 24.39 19.07 10.81
N GLU A 185 25.57 19.26 11.37
CA GLU A 185 25.76 20.08 12.57
C GLU A 185 25.79 21.54 12.16
N GLU A 186 24.95 22.36 12.79
CA GLU A 186 24.90 23.78 12.51
C GLU A 186 25.98 24.48 13.33
N VAL A 187 26.99 25.02 12.65
CA VAL A 187 28.07 25.77 13.29
C VAL A 187 27.72 27.25 13.26
N ASP A 188 27.79 27.92 14.41
CA ASP A 188 27.67 29.37 14.48
C ASP A 188 28.90 30.01 13.83
N PRO A 189 28.74 30.79 12.75
CA PRO A 189 29.87 31.33 12.00
C PRO A 189 30.65 32.41 12.76
N ALA A 190 30.08 33.02 13.79
CA ALA A 190 30.75 34.05 14.59
C ALA A 190 31.57 33.47 15.74
N THR A 191 31.13 32.35 16.31
CA THR A 191 31.76 31.72 17.49
C THR A 191 32.46 30.40 17.19
N GLY A 192 32.10 29.72 16.09
CA GLY A 192 32.58 28.39 15.75
C GLY A 192 31.90 27.27 16.55
N ASP A 193 30.93 27.59 17.39
CA ASP A 193 30.25 26.63 18.26
C ASP A 193 29.21 25.81 17.49
N VAL A 194 29.12 24.52 17.80
CA VAL A 194 28.10 23.61 17.24
C VAL A 194 26.79 23.79 18.00
N LYS A 195 25.74 24.24 17.29
CA LYS A 195 24.37 24.19 17.78
C LYS A 195 23.89 22.74 17.79
N THR A 196 23.82 22.18 18.99
CA THR A 196 23.28 20.85 19.22
C THR A 196 21.77 20.94 19.34
N ASP A 197 21.04 20.65 18.26
CA ASP A 197 19.63 20.31 18.39
C ASP A 197 19.51 19.02 19.20
N GLU A 198 18.92 19.10 20.39
CA GLU A 198 18.63 17.93 21.22
C GLU A 198 17.84 16.91 20.39
N ALA A 199 18.38 15.69 20.26
CA ALA A 199 17.69 14.62 19.55
C ALA A 199 16.34 14.38 20.25
N PRO A 200 15.21 14.34 19.52
CA PRO A 200 13.92 14.13 20.15
C PRO A 200 13.93 12.78 20.87
N LYS A 201 13.61 12.82 22.17
CA LYS A 201 13.51 11.63 23.03
C LYS A 201 12.59 10.61 22.35
N ARG A 202 13.13 9.41 22.08
CA ARG A 202 12.40 8.28 21.49
C ARG A 202 11.23 7.93 22.40
N THR A 203 10.04 8.40 22.06
CA THR A 203 8.80 8.01 22.72
C THR A 203 8.28 6.70 22.10
N PRO A 204 7.41 5.95 22.81
CA PRO A 204 6.82 4.70 22.31
C PRO A 204 5.77 5.04 21.24
N THR A 205 6.24 5.31 20.02
CA THR A 205 5.46 6.11 19.05
C THR A 205 5.16 5.37 17.74
N ALA A 206 5.95 4.34 17.42
CA ALA A 206 5.70 3.48 16.25
C ALA A 206 4.31 2.82 16.30
N GLU A 207 3.85 2.47 17.50
CA GLU A 207 2.55 1.83 17.73
C GLU A 207 1.37 2.78 17.44
N ARG A 208 1.53 4.09 17.67
CA ARG A 208 0.49 5.12 17.41
C ARG A 208 0.32 5.41 15.91
N VAL A 209 1.40 5.29 15.13
CA VAL A 209 1.33 5.42 13.67
C VAL A 209 0.68 4.17 13.09
N LYS A 210 1.10 2.98 13.53
CA LYS A 210 0.42 1.73 13.18
C LYS A 210 -1.06 1.78 13.56
N SER A 211 -1.42 2.24 14.75
CA SER A 211 -2.84 2.31 15.17
C SER A 211 -3.70 3.25 14.31
N LYS A 212 -3.13 4.33 13.75
CA LYS A 212 -3.85 5.18 12.78
C LYS A 212 -4.05 4.51 11.42
N LEU A 213 -3.08 3.72 10.99
CA LEU A 213 -3.08 2.97 9.72
C LEU A 213 -3.73 1.58 9.83
N ARG A 214 -4.07 1.14 11.05
CA ARG A 214 -4.80 -0.11 11.35
C ARG A 214 -6.27 -0.09 10.95
N ARG A 215 -6.77 1.00 10.37
CA ARG A 215 -8.11 0.99 9.82
C ARG A 215 -8.08 0.12 8.58
N VAL A 216 -8.64 -1.08 8.69
CA VAL A 216 -9.00 -1.87 7.52
C VAL A 216 -9.83 -0.95 6.62
N THR A 217 -9.34 -0.69 5.42
CA THR A 217 -9.98 0.24 4.48
C THR A 217 -10.78 -0.51 3.44
N LEU A 218 -11.73 0.20 2.84
CA LEU A 218 -12.57 -0.34 1.78
C LEU A 218 -11.74 -0.88 0.62
N ALA A 219 -10.64 -0.21 0.26
CA ALA A 219 -9.76 -0.62 -0.83
C ALA A 219 -9.14 -2.02 -0.56
N THR A 220 -8.65 -2.27 0.65
CA THR A 220 -8.10 -3.58 1.03
C THR A 220 -9.18 -4.67 0.97
N VAL A 221 -10.39 -4.34 1.43
CA VAL A 221 -11.53 -5.27 1.39
C VAL A 221 -11.93 -5.59 -0.05
N ILE A 222 -12.04 -4.58 -0.92
CA ILE A 222 -12.38 -4.77 -2.33
C ILE A 222 -11.32 -5.61 -3.05
N LYS A 223 -10.03 -5.29 -2.86
CA LYS A 223 -8.92 -6.06 -3.42
C LYS A 223 -8.97 -7.52 -2.95
N ALA A 224 -9.16 -7.77 -1.65
CA ALA A 224 -9.30 -9.12 -1.12
C ALA A 224 -10.52 -9.86 -1.68
N ILE A 225 -11.65 -9.15 -1.89
CA ILE A 225 -12.82 -9.69 -2.57
C ILE A 225 -12.47 -10.07 -4.00
N ASP A 226 -11.77 -9.23 -4.76
CA ASP A 226 -11.43 -9.45 -6.17
C ASP A 226 -10.42 -10.58 -6.39
N GLU A 227 -9.40 -10.67 -5.53
CA GLU A 227 -8.35 -11.69 -5.61
C GLU A 227 -8.81 -13.07 -5.09
N ALA A 228 -9.90 -13.13 -4.31
CA ALA A 228 -10.40 -14.39 -3.77
C ALA A 228 -10.94 -15.33 -4.86
N THR A 229 -10.25 -16.44 -5.10
CA THR A 229 -10.61 -17.49 -6.09
C THR A 229 -11.21 -18.74 -5.45
N SER A 230 -11.31 -18.78 -4.12
CA SER A 230 -11.83 -19.93 -3.37
C SER A 230 -12.82 -19.50 -2.30
N GLY A 231 -13.74 -20.41 -1.91
CA GLY A 231 -14.71 -20.16 -0.85
C GLY A 231 -14.08 -19.73 0.49
N PRO A 232 -12.96 -20.35 0.95
CA PRO A 232 -12.23 -19.89 2.12
C PRO A 232 -11.65 -18.48 1.99
N ALA A 233 -11.08 -18.12 0.83
CA ALA A 233 -10.57 -16.77 0.58
C ALA A 233 -11.70 -15.72 0.57
N LEU A 234 -12.86 -16.08 0.02
CA LEU A 234 -14.05 -15.23 0.01
C LEU A 234 -14.57 -14.97 1.43
N LYS A 235 -14.61 -16.02 2.27
CA LYS A 235 -14.96 -15.90 3.70
C LYS A 235 -13.98 -14.99 4.45
N ALA A 236 -12.68 -15.13 4.20
CA ALA A 236 -11.67 -14.27 4.80
C ALA A 236 -11.85 -12.79 4.40
N ALA A 237 -12.17 -12.52 3.13
CA ALA A 237 -12.47 -11.16 2.66
C ALA A 237 -13.73 -10.56 3.31
N VAL A 238 -14.77 -11.38 3.57
CA VAL A 238 -15.98 -10.96 4.30
C VAL A 238 -15.68 -10.66 5.77
N GLU A 239 -14.85 -11.47 6.44
CA GLU A 239 -14.40 -11.17 7.81
C GLU A 239 -13.54 -9.90 7.87
N LEU A 240 -12.80 -9.61 6.81
CA LEU A 240 -12.04 -8.37 6.66
C LEU A 240 -13.00 -7.18 6.48
N ALA A 241 -14.07 -7.32 5.70
CA ALA A 241 -15.11 -6.29 5.53
C ALA A 241 -15.80 -5.89 6.84
N LYS A 242 -15.99 -6.82 7.78
CA LYS A 242 -16.58 -6.54 9.10
C LYS A 242 -15.71 -5.64 9.98
N LYS A 243 -14.42 -5.51 9.66
CA LYS A 243 -13.46 -4.66 10.40
C LYS A 243 -13.44 -3.21 9.90
N LEU A 244 -14.19 -2.89 8.84
CA LEU A 244 -14.39 -1.51 8.38
C LEU A 244 -15.10 -0.69 9.45
N THR A 245 -14.64 0.54 9.67
CA THR A 245 -15.16 1.41 10.74
C THR A 245 -16.37 2.24 10.29
N GLU A 246 -16.50 2.51 8.98
CA GLU A 246 -17.58 3.32 8.44
C GLU A 246 -18.73 2.45 7.87
N PRO A 247 -20.00 2.74 8.22
CA PRO A 247 -21.15 2.00 7.68
C PRO A 247 -21.27 2.07 6.15
N LYS A 248 -20.91 3.21 5.54
CA LYS A 248 -20.94 3.39 4.08
C LYS A 248 -19.94 2.48 3.38
N GLU A 249 -18.74 2.32 3.94
CA GLU A 249 -17.73 1.42 3.41
C GLU A 249 -18.15 -0.05 3.54
N GLN A 250 -18.77 -0.42 4.66
CA GLN A 250 -19.33 -1.77 4.83
C GLN A 250 -20.40 -2.09 3.78
N GLU A 251 -21.28 -1.13 3.49
CA GLU A 251 -22.30 -1.25 2.45
C GLU A 251 -21.65 -1.41 1.06
N GLN A 252 -20.67 -0.59 0.74
CA GLN A 252 -19.91 -0.66 -0.52
C GLN A 252 -19.17 -1.99 -0.68
N ALA A 253 -18.51 -2.48 0.36
CA ALA A 253 -17.87 -3.80 0.36
C ALA A 253 -18.89 -4.93 0.12
N SER A 254 -20.07 -4.84 0.75
CA SER A 254 -21.14 -5.83 0.59
C SER A 254 -21.73 -5.83 -0.83
N ALA A 255 -21.88 -4.65 -1.44
CA ALA A 255 -22.33 -4.49 -2.82
C ALA A 255 -21.30 -5.06 -3.80
N HIS A 256 -20.01 -4.79 -3.58
CA HIS A 256 -18.92 -5.32 -4.40
C HIS A 256 -18.86 -6.85 -4.35
N TYR A 257 -19.03 -7.43 -3.15
CA TYR A 257 -19.11 -8.87 -2.94
C TYR A 257 -20.28 -9.50 -3.70
N LYS A 258 -21.48 -8.92 -3.61
CA LYS A 258 -22.67 -9.39 -4.35
C LYS A 258 -22.44 -9.33 -5.86
N ALA A 259 -21.89 -8.23 -6.37
CA ALA A 259 -21.58 -8.06 -7.78
C ALA A 259 -20.56 -9.11 -8.27
N LYS A 260 -19.55 -9.45 -7.46
CA LYS A 260 -18.62 -10.55 -7.78
C LYS A 260 -19.32 -11.90 -7.83
N LEU A 261 -20.17 -12.22 -6.85
CA LEU A 261 -20.95 -13.46 -6.87
C LEU A 261 -21.88 -13.56 -8.09
N GLU A 262 -22.52 -12.46 -8.48
CA GLU A 262 -23.36 -12.40 -9.68
C GLU A 262 -22.54 -12.61 -10.96
N ARG A 263 -21.34 -12.00 -11.06
CA ARG A 263 -20.40 -12.24 -12.17
C ARG A 263 -19.95 -13.69 -12.25
N GLU A 264 -19.65 -14.32 -11.11
CA GLU A 264 -19.24 -15.73 -11.06
C GLU A 264 -20.41 -16.68 -11.37
N ARG A 265 -21.63 -16.35 -10.94
CA ARG A 265 -22.86 -17.07 -11.31
C ARG A 265 -23.19 -16.94 -12.80
N ALA A 266 -23.06 -15.74 -13.37
CA ALA A 266 -23.29 -15.51 -14.79
C ALA A 266 -22.29 -16.26 -15.70
N LYS A 267 -21.07 -16.55 -15.20
CA LYS A 267 -20.09 -17.39 -15.89
C LYS A 267 -20.40 -18.89 -15.82
N ASN A 268 -21.28 -19.33 -14.92
CA ASN A 268 -21.59 -20.76 -14.73
C ASN A 268 -23.11 -21.03 -14.60
N PRO A 269 -23.88 -20.92 -15.70
CA PRO A 269 -25.36 -20.91 -15.68
C PRO A 269 -26.06 -22.27 -15.43
N LYS A 270 -25.37 -23.31 -14.95
CA LYS A 270 -25.92 -24.69 -14.83
C LYS A 270 -26.34 -25.12 -13.42
N GLN A 271 -26.68 -24.20 -12.52
CA GLN A 271 -27.29 -24.56 -11.24
C GLN A 271 -28.42 -23.61 -10.86
N GLU A 272 -29.54 -23.67 -11.58
CA GLU A 272 -30.81 -23.16 -11.05
C GLU A 272 -32.01 -23.80 -11.78
N GLU A 273 -32.44 -24.98 -11.30
CA GLU A 273 -33.85 -25.38 -11.34
C GLU A 273 -34.05 -26.57 -10.39
N THR A 274 -34.62 -26.31 -9.22
CA THR A 274 -35.76 -27.04 -8.63
C THR A 274 -35.99 -26.54 -7.20
N ARG A 275 -37.04 -25.73 -7.03
CA ARG A 275 -37.80 -25.70 -5.76
C ARG A 275 -38.90 -26.75 -5.87
N PRO A 276 -39.20 -27.46 -4.77
CA PRO A 276 -40.58 -27.52 -4.31
C PRO A 276 -40.72 -27.24 -2.81
N ASP A 277 -41.83 -26.62 -2.45
CA ASP A 277 -42.32 -26.43 -1.08
C ASP A 277 -42.52 -27.78 -0.37
N THR A 278 -41.97 -27.97 0.85
CA THR A 278 -42.57 -28.37 2.17
C THR A 278 -41.41 -28.78 3.16
N PRO A 279 -41.62 -28.99 4.49
CA PRO A 279 -40.80 -28.44 5.60
C PRO A 279 -39.61 -29.35 6.04
N PRO A 280 -38.75 -28.93 6.99
CA PRO A 280 -37.34 -29.34 7.03
C PRO A 280 -37.12 -30.66 7.78
N THR A 281 -36.40 -31.59 7.16
CA THR A 281 -35.68 -32.68 7.86
C THR A 281 -34.35 -32.97 7.19
N ASP A 282 -33.29 -32.68 7.95
CA ASP A 282 -31.97 -33.32 8.06
C ASP A 282 -31.21 -33.81 6.80
N ASN A 283 -30.05 -33.18 6.58
CA ASN A 283 -28.89 -33.63 5.80
C ASN A 283 -29.13 -34.21 4.39
N GLY A 284 -29.18 -33.31 3.40
CA GLY A 284 -29.32 -33.61 1.98
C GLY A 284 -28.08 -34.24 1.30
N PHE A 285 -27.76 -35.48 1.66
CA PHE A 285 -26.93 -36.35 0.82
C PHE A 285 -27.62 -37.71 0.71
N THR A 286 -28.23 -37.98 -0.45
CA THR A 286 -28.82 -39.29 -0.76
C THR A 286 -27.82 -40.06 -1.61
N VAL A 287 -27.44 -41.26 -1.17
CA VAL A 287 -26.49 -42.14 -1.86
C VAL A 287 -27.27 -43.22 -2.60
N THR A 288 -26.86 -43.56 -3.82
CA THR A 288 -27.54 -44.61 -4.57
C THR A 288 -27.15 -46.01 -4.07
N PHE A 289 -28.05 -46.98 -4.22
CA PHE A 289 -27.76 -48.38 -3.89
C PHE A 289 -26.47 -48.89 -4.54
N ALA A 290 -26.23 -48.52 -5.81
CA ALA A 290 -25.05 -48.94 -6.57
C ALA A 290 -23.75 -48.39 -5.98
N GLU A 291 -23.75 -47.17 -5.46
CA GLU A 291 -22.57 -46.55 -4.84
C GLU A 291 -22.22 -47.23 -3.52
N VAL A 292 -23.22 -47.53 -2.68
CA VAL A 292 -22.99 -48.24 -1.41
C VAL A 292 -22.54 -49.67 -1.67
N ALA A 293 -23.20 -50.41 -2.57
CA ALA A 293 -22.83 -51.77 -2.94
C ALA A 293 -21.39 -51.84 -3.51
N SER A 294 -21.04 -50.94 -4.43
CA SER A 294 -19.69 -50.86 -5.00
C SER A 294 -18.62 -50.53 -3.94
N SER A 295 -18.94 -49.66 -2.99
CA SER A 295 -18.04 -49.33 -1.87
C SER A 295 -17.80 -50.52 -0.94
N MET A 296 -18.86 -51.30 -0.65
CA MET A 296 -18.77 -52.52 0.14
C MET A 296 -17.97 -53.62 -0.57
N GLU A 297 -18.19 -53.83 -1.88
CA GLU A 297 -17.41 -54.77 -2.68
C GLU A 297 -15.93 -54.37 -2.76
N ALA A 298 -15.63 -53.07 -2.90
CA ALA A 298 -14.28 -52.55 -2.93
C ALA A 298 -13.57 -52.67 -1.55
N ALA A 299 -14.31 -52.53 -0.46
CA ALA A 299 -13.80 -52.77 0.90
C ALA A 299 -13.52 -54.26 1.14
N GLU A 300 -14.45 -55.13 0.74
CA GLU A 300 -14.31 -56.58 0.85
C GLU A 300 -13.11 -57.08 0.04
N ARG A 301 -12.93 -56.61 -1.20
CA ARG A 301 -11.79 -56.97 -2.06
C ARG A 301 -10.44 -56.57 -1.45
N ARG A 302 -10.41 -55.50 -0.65
CA ARG A 302 -9.21 -55.01 0.04
C ARG A 302 -9.01 -55.63 1.42
N LYS A 303 -9.93 -56.50 1.88
CA LYS A 303 -9.98 -57.04 3.26
C LYS A 303 -9.92 -55.93 4.32
N ASP A 304 -10.55 -54.78 4.05
CA ASP A 304 -10.52 -53.59 4.90
C ASP A 304 -11.84 -53.47 5.69
N THR A 305 -11.80 -53.84 6.97
CA THR A 305 -12.97 -53.84 7.85
C THR A 305 -13.44 -52.44 8.20
N ASP A 306 -12.53 -51.47 8.26
CA ASP A 306 -12.86 -50.08 8.59
C ASP A 306 -13.56 -49.40 7.41
N ALA A 307 -13.09 -49.67 6.18
CA ALA A 307 -13.77 -49.23 4.97
C ALA A 307 -15.15 -49.88 4.80
N LEU A 308 -15.30 -51.14 5.21
CA LEU A 308 -16.58 -51.85 5.17
C LEU A 308 -17.58 -51.27 6.20
N ALA A 309 -17.11 -50.92 7.40
CA ALA A 309 -17.92 -50.24 8.41
C ALA A 309 -18.35 -48.83 7.95
N ALA A 310 -17.44 -48.06 7.34
CA ALA A 310 -17.77 -46.76 6.78
C ALA A 310 -18.81 -46.85 5.65
N ALA A 311 -18.76 -47.90 4.83
CA ALA A 311 -19.79 -48.14 3.81
C ALA A 311 -21.15 -48.51 4.42
N ALA A 312 -21.17 -49.18 5.59
CA ALA A 312 -22.41 -49.51 6.31
C ALA A 312 -23.13 -48.27 6.84
N ASP A 313 -22.40 -47.24 7.28
CA ASP A 313 -22.97 -45.96 7.73
C ASP A 313 -23.74 -45.24 6.61
N LEU A 314 -23.34 -45.46 5.35
CA LEU A 314 -23.99 -44.89 4.16
C LEU A 314 -25.30 -45.60 3.80
N ILE A 315 -25.58 -46.79 4.34
CA ILE A 315 -26.83 -47.53 4.05
C ILE A 315 -28.06 -46.70 4.47
N ALA A 316 -27.97 -45.96 5.58
CA ALA A 316 -29.08 -45.13 6.07
C ALA A 316 -29.41 -43.94 5.13
N GLN A 317 -28.51 -43.62 4.20
CA GLN A 317 -28.63 -42.51 3.24
C GLN A 317 -29.24 -42.94 1.89
N VAL A 318 -29.63 -44.21 1.73
CA VAL A 318 -30.28 -44.72 0.52
C VAL A 318 -31.79 -44.51 0.59
N ASP A 319 -32.39 -43.90 -0.43
CA ASP A 319 -33.79 -43.44 -0.41
C ASP A 319 -34.84 -44.53 -0.18
N LYS A 320 -34.61 -45.76 -0.67
CA LYS A 320 -35.59 -46.85 -0.61
C LYS A 320 -35.29 -47.81 0.54
N LYS A 321 -36.25 -47.99 1.46
CA LYS A 321 -36.14 -48.94 2.59
C LYS A 321 -35.86 -50.39 2.17
N GLU A 322 -36.40 -50.82 1.02
CA GLU A 322 -36.14 -52.15 0.46
C GLU A 322 -34.65 -52.32 0.10
N GLN A 323 -34.05 -51.28 -0.50
CA GLN A 323 -32.62 -51.26 -0.84
C GLN A 323 -31.73 -51.19 0.41
N GLN A 324 -32.16 -50.48 1.45
CA GLN A 324 -31.45 -50.47 2.73
C GLN A 324 -31.41 -51.87 3.37
N ALA A 325 -32.52 -52.61 3.33
CA ALA A 325 -32.59 -53.97 3.86
C ALA A 325 -31.67 -54.92 3.08
N GLU A 326 -31.64 -54.80 1.75
CA GLU A 326 -30.75 -55.58 0.89
C GLU A 326 -29.27 -55.29 1.18
N LEU A 327 -28.89 -54.01 1.32
CA LEU A 327 -27.52 -53.63 1.65
C LEU A 327 -27.08 -54.12 3.04
N ARG A 328 -27.99 -54.16 4.02
CA ARG A 328 -27.69 -54.75 5.35
C ARG A 328 -27.38 -56.23 5.26
N VAL A 329 -28.13 -56.98 4.44
CA VAL A 329 -27.85 -58.40 4.18
C VAL A 329 -26.49 -58.57 3.48
N MET A 330 -26.18 -57.72 2.50
CA MET A 330 -24.87 -57.72 1.84
C MET A 330 -23.73 -57.42 2.82
N PHE A 331 -23.94 -56.50 3.76
CA PHE A 331 -22.95 -56.13 4.78
C PHE A 331 -22.67 -57.28 5.74
N GLU A 332 -23.73 -57.91 6.27
CA GLU A 332 -23.60 -59.07 7.15
C GLU A 332 -22.89 -60.23 6.44
N ALA A 333 -23.21 -60.47 5.16
CA ALA A 333 -22.53 -61.48 4.35
C ALA A 333 -21.03 -61.16 4.14
N ALA A 334 -20.69 -59.91 3.82
CA ALA A 334 -19.30 -59.48 3.64
C ALA A 334 -18.50 -59.54 4.95
N MET A 335 -19.09 -59.12 6.08
CA MET A 335 -18.48 -59.22 7.41
C MET A 335 -18.22 -60.68 7.80
N ASN A 336 -19.18 -61.58 7.57
CA ASN A 336 -19.00 -63.01 7.83
C ASN A 336 -17.89 -63.62 6.97
N ARG A 337 -17.73 -63.20 5.71
CA ARG A 337 -16.65 -63.67 4.84
C ARG A 337 -15.28 -63.17 5.28
N LEU A 338 -15.18 -61.92 5.76
CA LEU A 338 -13.94 -61.36 6.29
C LEU A 338 -13.56 -61.97 7.65
N GLN A 339 -14.53 -62.20 8.54
CA GLN A 339 -14.29 -62.80 9.86
C GLN A 339 -14.10 -64.33 9.80
N GLY A 340 -14.66 -65.02 8.81
CA GLY A 340 -14.48 -66.45 8.59
C GLY A 340 -13.13 -66.83 7.96
N GLY A 341 -12.41 -65.86 7.38
CA GLY A 341 -11.11 -66.08 6.74
C GLY A 341 -9.94 -66.31 7.71
N ASP A 342 -10.08 -65.91 8.98
CA ASP A 342 -9.01 -66.06 9.99
C ASP A 342 -8.92 -67.48 10.60
N ALA A 343 -9.86 -68.38 10.28
CA ALA A 343 -9.84 -69.75 10.77
C ALA A 343 -9.05 -70.74 9.88
N GLU A 344 -8.71 -70.38 8.64
CA GLU A 344 -8.03 -71.28 7.69
C GLU A 344 -6.54 -70.93 7.47
N GLU A 345 -6.08 -69.74 7.88
CA GLU A 345 -4.67 -69.29 7.75
C GLU A 345 -3.82 -69.56 9.00
N ALA A 346 -4.38 -70.22 10.02
CA ALA A 346 -3.65 -70.70 11.21
C ALA A 346 -3.29 -72.19 11.17
N ALA A 347 -3.56 -72.89 10.05
CA ALA A 347 -3.33 -74.33 9.90
C ALA A 347 -2.66 -74.76 8.58
N ALA A 348 -2.00 -73.85 7.87
CA ALA A 348 -1.10 -74.14 6.75
C ALA A 348 0.15 -73.26 6.86
#